data_AF-A0A1F8U3S1-F1
#
_entry.id   AF-A0A1F8U3S1-F1
#
_cell.length_a   1.000
_cell.length_b   1.000
_cell.length_c   1.000
_cell.angle_alpha   90.00
_cell.angle_beta   90.00
_cell.angle_gamma   90.00
#
_symmetry.space_group_name_H-M   'P 1'
#
loop_
_entity.id
_entity.type
_entity.pdbx_description
1 polymer ?
#
loop_
_entity_poly.entity_id
_entity_poly.type
_entity_poly.pdbx_seq_one_letter_code
_entity_poly.pdbx_strand_id
1 'polypeptide(L)' 'MQSPTVQLGKPQNDENFDIQKVDDINVYIRKGMQIEDSGIHIFMRKLLWIKELEVDGIRINL' A
#
# COMPACT_ATOMS: atom_id res chain seq x y z
N MET A 1 -16.03 5.19 -12.33
CA MET A 1 -15.64 4.18 -11.31
C MET A 1 -14.23 4.51 -10.89
N GLN A 2 -14.02 5.04 -9.68
CA GLN A 2 -12.67 5.23 -9.17
C GLN A 2 -12.20 3.86 -8.65
N SER A 3 -11.17 3.31 -9.29
CA SER A 3 -10.50 2.09 -8.85
C SER A 3 -9.97 2.26 -7.43
N PRO A 4 -9.96 1.21 -6.60
CA PRO A 4 -9.34 1.33 -5.28
C PRO A 4 -7.87 1.70 -5.45
N THR A 5 -7.41 2.67 -4.66
CA THR A 5 -6.02 3.14 -4.62
C THR A 5 -5.04 2.02 -4.24
N VAL A 6 -5.54 0.91 -3.70
CA VAL A 6 -4.78 -0.27 -3.24
C VAL A 6 -5.36 -1.52 -3.88
N GLN A 7 -4.49 -2.43 -4.34
CA GLN A 7 -4.87 -3.74 -4.88
C GLN A 7 -4.09 -4.85 -4.16
N LEU A 8 -4.77 -5.97 -3.89
CA LEU A 8 -4.15 -7.17 -3.35
C LEU A 8 -3.50 -7.99 -4.47
N GLY A 9 -2.32 -8.53 -4.19
CA GLY A 9 -1.58 -9.39 -5.10
C GLY A 9 -0.22 -8.81 -5.47
N LYS A 10 0.57 -9.61 -6.18
CA LYS A 10 1.85 -9.19 -6.73
C LYS A 10 1.60 -8.47 -8.07
N PRO A 11 2.14 -7.25 -8.30
CA PRO A 11 2.04 -6.59 -9.59
C PRO A 11 2.75 -7.41 -10.68
N GLN A 12 2.26 -7.34 -11.92
CA GLN A 12 2.86 -8.07 -13.05
C GLN A 12 4.28 -7.58 -13.41
N ASN A 13 4.57 -6.28 -13.18
CA ASN A 13 5.86 -5.64 -13.47
C ASN A 13 6.46 -5.05 -12.18
N ASP A 14 7.03 -5.90 -11.33
CA ASP A 14 7.55 -5.51 -10.01
C ASP A 14 8.73 -4.53 -10.05
N GLU A 15 9.47 -4.47 -11.16
CA GLU A 15 10.53 -3.50 -11.44
C GLU A 15 10.10 -2.03 -11.35
N ASN A 16 8.81 -1.74 -11.56
CA ASN A 16 8.24 -0.39 -11.46
C ASN A 16 7.81 -0.01 -10.03
N PHE A 17 8.08 -0.87 -9.05
CA PHE A 17 7.67 -0.69 -7.67
C PHE A 17 8.87 -0.74 -6.74
N ASP A 18 8.82 0.08 -5.70
CA ASP A 18 9.66 -0.08 -4.51
C ASP A 18 8.96 -1.06 -3.59
N ILE A 19 9.71 -2.05 -3.09
CA ILE A 19 9.18 -3.11 -2.23
C ILE A 19 9.52 -2.78 -0.79
N GLN A 20 8.50 -2.64 0.04
CA GLN A 20 8.63 -2.45 1.48
C GLN A 20 8.07 -3.67 2.21
N LYS A 21 8.81 -4.17 3.20
CA LYS A 21 8.36 -5.28 4.04
C LYS A 21 7.68 -4.73 5.29
N VAL A 22 6.40 -5.06 5.48
CA VAL A 22 5.61 -4.67 6.66
C VAL A 22 5.13 -5.96 7.31
N ASP A 23 5.65 -6.29 8.49
CA ASP A 23 5.46 -7.58 9.15
C ASP A 23 5.73 -8.77 8.18
N ASP A 24 4.68 -9.53 7.87
CA ASP A 24 4.68 -10.74 7.04
C ASP A 24 4.21 -10.46 5.60
N ILE A 25 3.98 -9.19 5.22
CA ILE A 25 3.51 -8.80 3.89
C ILE A 25 4.54 -7.96 3.13
N ASN A 26 4.55 -8.12 1.80
CA ASN A 26 5.29 -7.25 0.89
C ASN A 26 4.33 -6.21 0.33
N VAL A 27 4.68 -4.94 0.51
CA VAL A 27 3.98 -3.79 -0.06
C VAL A 27 4.73 -3.34 -1.29
N TYR A 28 4.01 -3.21 -2.41
CA TYR A 28 4.53 -2.70 -3.67
C TYR A 28 4.07 -1.25 -3.85
N ILE A 29 4.99 -0.29 -3.76
CA ILE A 29 4.70 1.14 -3.92
C ILE A 29 5.21 1.56 -5.30
N ARG A 30 4.33 2.08 -6.17
CA ARG A 30 4.72 2.48 -7.52
C ARG A 30 5.78 3.59 -7.46
N LYS A 31 6.90 3.39 -8.16
CA LYS A 31 7.97 4.40 -8.28
C LYS A 31 7.41 5.69 -8.89
N GLY A 32 7.89 6.81 -8.38
CA GLY A 32 7.47 8.14 -8.83
C GLY A 32 6.11 8.60 -8.30
N MET A 33 5.47 7.86 -7.38
CA MET A 33 4.39 8.43 -6.58
C MET A 33 4.96 9.55 -5.69
N GLN A 34 4.40 10.75 -5.84
CA GLN A 34 4.64 11.84 -4.89
C GLN A 34 3.70 11.65 -3.71
N ILE A 35 4.27 11.33 -2.55
CA ILE A 35 3.54 11.19 -1.29
C ILE A 35 3.68 12.53 -0.58
N GLU A 36 2.60 13.32 -0.50
CA GLU A 36 2.61 14.60 0.22
C GLU A 36 2.53 14.41 1.75
N ASP A 37 3.32 15.23 2.46
CA ASP A 37 3.37 15.65 3.87
C ASP A 37 3.15 14.65 5.02
N SER A 38 2.35 13.59 4.86
CA SER A 38 1.95 12.69 5.96
C SER A 38 2.52 11.28 5.81
N GLY A 39 3.06 10.93 4.65
CA GLY A 39 3.51 9.56 4.37
C GLY A 39 2.35 8.60 4.11
N ILE A 40 2.68 7.35 3.75
CA ILE A 40 1.70 6.26 3.66
C ILE A 40 1.83 5.43 4.93
N HIS A 41 0.76 5.32 5.69
CA HIS A 41 0.69 4.47 6.87
C HIS A 41 0.06 3.13 6.48
N ILE A 42 0.85 2.07 6.55
CA ILE A 42 0.40 0.71 6.26
C ILE A 42 0.55 -0.11 7.53
N PHE A 43 -0.55 -0.65 8.03
CA PHE A 43 -0.52 -1.49 9.21
C PHE A 43 -1.46 -2.68 9.07
N MET A 44 -1.08 -3.76 9.74
CA MET A 44 -1.86 -4.99 9.82
C MET A 44 -2.61 -5.00 11.15
N ARG A 45 -3.92 -4.77 11.12
CA ARG A 45 -4.74 -4.92 12.31
C ARG A 45 -5.05 -6.40 12.51
N LYS A 46 -4.60 -6.95 13.64
CA LYS A 46 -4.86 -8.34 14.04
C LYS A 46 -5.86 -8.32 15.20
N LEU A 47 -7.08 -8.82 15.00
CA LEU A 47 -8.09 -8.97 16.05
C LEU A 47 -8.55 -10.43 16.10
N LEU A 48 -8.14 -11.16 17.15
CA LEU A 48 -8.35 -12.60 17.27
C LEU A 48 -7.82 -13.35 16.02
N TRP A 49 -8.73 -13.86 15.19
CA TRP A 49 -8.46 -14.60 13.95
C TRP A 49 -8.56 -13.73 12.69
N ILE A 50 -8.98 -12.46 12.83
CA ILE A 50 -9.18 -11.54 11.72
C ILE A 50 -7.88 -10.75 11.52
N LYS A 51 -7.41 -10.75 10.27
CA LYS A 51 -6.29 -9.93 9.80
C LYS A 51 -6.82 -8.96 8.77
N GLU A 52 -6.70 -7.66 9.05
CA GLU A 52 -7.14 -6.59 8.17
C GLU A 52 -5.94 -5.73 7.79
N LEU A 53 -5.77 -5.52 6.49
CA LEU A 53 -4.76 -4.61 5.95
C LEU A 53 -5.40 -3.24 5.81
N GLU A 54 -4.88 -2.26 6.53
CA GLU A 54 -5.34 -0.88 6.47
C GLU A 54 -4.24 0.01 5.90
N VAL A 55 -4.64 0.93 5.03
CA VAL A 55 -3.76 1.90 4.38
C VAL A 55 -4.36 3.29 4.58
N ASP A 56 -3.66 4.14 5.31
CA ASP A 56 -4.05 5.51 5.60
C ASP A 56 -3.04 6.51 4.98
N GLY A 57 -3.50 7.70 4.63
CA GLY A 57 -2.65 8.83 4.21
C GLY A 57 -2.52 9.10 2.71
N ILE A 58 -3.26 8.43 1.81
CA ILE A 58 -3.08 8.68 0.37
C ILE A 58 -3.94 9.87 -0.12
N ARG A 59 -3.30 11.03 -0.29
CA ARG A 59 -3.81 12.14 -1.11
C ARG A 59 -3.09 12.11 -2.47
N ILE A 60 -3.79 11.69 -3.53
CA ILE A 60 -3.27 11.78 -4.90
C ILE A 60 -3.75 13.12 -5.45
N ASN A 61 -2.84 14.08 -5.64
CA ASN A 61 -3.13 15.21 -6.53
C ASN A 61 -3.03 14.71 -7.98
N LEU A 62 -4.14 14.79 -8.70
CA LEU A 62 -4.26 14.48 -10.14
C LEU A 62 -3.87 15.68 -10.99
#